data_AF-A0A6D2KVA4-F1
#
_entry.id   AF-A0A6D2KVA4-F1
#
_cell.length_a   1.000
_cell.length_b   1.000
_cell.length_c   1.000
_cell.angle_alpha   90.00
_cell.angle_beta   90.00
_cell.angle_gamma   90.00
#
_symmetry.space_group_name_H-M   'P 1'
#
loop_
_entity.id
_entity.type
_entity.pdbx_description
1 polymer ?
#
loop_
_entity_poly.entity_id
_entity_poly.type
_entity_poly.pdbx_seq_one_letter_code
_entity_poly.pdbx_strand_id
1 'polypeptide(L)'
;MEEEMKEKIKKTVLEILNESDMAEMTEFQVRKLGSERLGVDLSEKSHKAYVRSVVNSFLDEQKLKEAEQPEKDEEVEAEAEEEDGAKEGARKGNKEFDDAGDLIICRLTDKRRVTI
;
A
#
# COMPACT_ATOMS: atom_id res chain seq x y z
N MET A 1 6.79 -15.71 -0.46
CA MET A 1 7.66 -15.10 0.57
C MET A 1 7.65 -16.02 1.78
N GLU A 2 8.83 -16.42 2.25
CA GLU A 2 8.99 -17.31 3.41
C GLU A 2 8.54 -16.61 4.70
N GLU A 3 7.92 -17.34 5.64
CA GLU A 3 7.40 -16.75 6.88
C GLU A 3 8.50 -16.14 7.75
N GLU A 4 9.66 -16.81 7.83
CA GLU A 4 10.83 -16.28 8.54
C GLU A 4 11.31 -14.95 7.97
N MET A 5 11.23 -14.78 6.64
CA MET A 5 11.60 -13.53 5.97
C MET A 5 10.57 -12.44 6.25
N LYS A 6 9.28 -12.77 6.22
CA LYS A 6 8.21 -11.83 6.59
C LYS A 6 8.39 -11.28 8.00
N GLU A 7 8.68 -12.15 8.97
CA GLU A 7 8.89 -11.73 10.35
C GLU A 7 10.10 -10.80 10.50
N LYS A 8 11.21 -11.10 9.81
CA LYS A 8 12.41 -10.23 9.78
C LYS A 8 12.07 -8.86 9.22
N ILE A 9 11.37 -8.81 8.08
CA ILE A 9 10.92 -7.56 7.46
C ILE A 9 10.04 -6.78 8.43
N LYS A 10 9.04 -7.42 9.05
CA LYS A 10 8.13 -6.78 9.99
C LYS A 10 8.88 -6.17 11.18
N LYS A 11 9.80 -6.91 11.80
CA LYS A 11 10.60 -6.44 12.94
C LYS A 11 11.44 -5.22 12.54
N THR A 12 12.18 -5.30 11.45
CA THR A 12 13.02 -4.19 10.98
C THR A 12 12.20 -2.95 10.61
N VAL A 13 11.04 -3.12 9.96
CA VAL A 13 10.13 -2.01 9.62
C VAL A 13 9.59 -1.33 10.88
N LEU A 14 9.15 -2.11 11.87
CA LEU A 14 8.68 -1.57 13.15
C LEU A 14 9.79 -0.87 13.94
N GLU A 15 11.01 -1.41 13.94
CA GLU A 15 12.17 -0.75 14.54
C GLU A 15 12.44 0.62 13.89
N ILE A 16 12.46 0.69 12.55
CA ILE A 16 12.66 1.95 11.82
C ILE A 16 11.56 2.96 12.13
N LEU A 17 10.30 2.53 12.16
CA LEU A 17 9.15 3.39 12.46
C LEU A 17 9.14 3.89 13.91
N ASN A 18 9.66 3.12 14.86
CA ASN A 18 9.78 3.54 16.26
C ASN A 18 11.02 4.42 16.51
N GLU A 19 12.11 4.22 15.77
CA GLU A 19 13.34 5.02 15.86
C GLU A 19 13.21 6.39 15.19
N SER A 20 12.31 6.52 14.22
CA SER A 20 12.18 7.71 13.37
C SER A 20 10.89 8.48 13.64
N ASP A 21 10.83 9.74 13.23
CA ASP A 21 9.61 10.54 13.32
C ASP A 21 8.58 10.10 12.27
N MET A 22 7.37 9.73 12.71
CA MET A 22 6.25 9.35 11.85
C MET A 22 5.78 10.47 10.93
N ALA A 23 5.99 11.74 11.30
CA ALA A 23 5.58 12.88 10.49
C ALA A 23 6.49 13.11 9.29
N GLU A 24 7.75 12.70 9.38
CA GLU A 24 8.76 12.93 8.34
C GLU A 24 9.00 11.69 7.47
N MET A 25 8.75 10.49 8.01
CA MET A 25 9.07 9.23 7.34
C MET A 25 7.94 8.74 6.44
N THR A 26 8.32 8.41 5.21
CA THR A 26 7.43 7.85 4.19
C THR A 26 7.66 6.34 4.01
N GLU A 27 6.67 5.62 3.50
CA GLU A 27 6.79 4.20 3.15
C GLU A 27 8.00 3.92 2.24
N PHE A 28 8.32 4.85 1.33
CA PHE A 28 9.50 4.74 0.47
C PHE A 28 10.82 4.74 1.26
N GLN A 29 10.97 5.65 2.23
CA GLN A 29 12.17 5.74 3.07
C GLN A 29 12.28 4.52 3.99
N VAL A 30 11.16 4.07 4.57
CA VAL A 30 11.11 2.85 5.37
C VAL A 30 11.54 1.63 4.55
N ARG A 31 11.07 1.51 3.31
CA ARG A 31 11.48 0.45 2.39
C ARG A 31 12.97 0.51 2.05
N LYS A 32 13.50 1.71 1.80
CA LYS A 32 14.93 1.92 1.50
C LYS A 32 15.81 1.51 2.68
N LEU A 33 15.52 2.04 3.88
CA LEU A 33 16.26 1.72 5.10
C LEU A 33 16.12 0.24 5.50
N GLY A 34 14.93 -0.32 5.34
CA GLY A 34 14.69 -1.76 5.57
C GLY A 34 15.53 -2.62 4.63
N SER A 35 15.66 -2.21 3.36
CA SER A 35 16.50 -2.91 2.38
C SER A 35 17.99 -2.83 2.74
N GLU A 36 18.45 -1.66 3.21
CA GLU A 36 19.82 -1.46 3.67
C GLU A 36 20.15 -2.30 4.92
N ARG A 37 19.21 -2.40 5.88
CA ARG A 37 19.41 -3.19 7.12
C ARG A 37 19.33 -4.70 6.90
N LEU A 38 18.43 -5.17 6.04
CA LEU A 38 18.24 -6.60 5.79
C LEU A 38 19.14 -7.14 4.67
N GLY A 39 19.72 -6.26 3.85
CA GLY A 39 20.49 -6.64 2.67
C GLY A 39 19.63 -7.30 1.57
N VAL A 40 18.32 -7.05 1.58
CA VAL A 40 17.33 -7.61 0.65
C VAL A 40 16.61 -6.46 -0.03
N ASP A 41 16.40 -6.55 -1.35
CA ASP A 41 15.63 -5.52 -2.07
C ASP A 41 14.14 -5.67 -1.76
N LEU A 42 13.61 -4.72 -0.96
CA LEU A 42 12.20 -4.67 -0.63
C LEU A 42 11.36 -4.03 -1.75
N SER A 43 11.95 -3.64 -2.88
CA SER A 43 11.26 -3.02 -4.02
C SER A 43 10.44 -4.00 -4.87
N GLU A 44 10.60 -5.32 -4.67
CA GLU A 44 9.76 -6.32 -5.31
C GLU A 44 8.28 -6.16 -4.93
N LYS A 45 7.36 -6.48 -5.85
CA LYS A 45 5.91 -6.30 -5.64
C LYS A 45 5.41 -6.96 -4.34
N SER A 46 5.88 -8.17 -4.03
CA SER A 46 5.51 -8.89 -2.80
C SER A 46 6.02 -8.22 -1.54
N HIS A 47 7.29 -7.80 -1.51
CA HIS A 47 7.89 -7.09 -0.36
C HIS A 47 7.23 -5.73 -0.14
N LYS A 48 7.01 -4.99 -1.21
CA LYS A 48 6.33 -3.68 -1.20
C LYS A 48 4.92 -3.76 -0.62
N ALA A 49 4.12 -4.73 -1.05
CA ALA A 49 2.76 -4.91 -0.53
C ALA A 49 2.79 -5.22 0.98
N TYR A 50 3.74 -6.06 1.40
CA TYR A 50 3.88 -6.43 2.81
C TYR A 50 4.33 -5.26 3.69
N VAL A 51 5.37 -4.52 3.27
CA VAL A 51 5.85 -3.33 4.00
C VAL A 51 4.72 -2.31 4.15
N ARG A 52 3.94 -2.06 3.09
CA ARG A 52 2.77 -1.17 3.15
C ARG A 52 1.74 -1.64 4.17
N SER A 53 1.41 -2.93 4.18
CA SER A 53 0.47 -3.50 5.16
C SER A 53 0.98 -3.28 6.59
N VAL A 54 2.25 -3.55 6.86
CA VAL A 54 2.85 -3.35 8.19
C VAL A 54 2.82 -1.88 8.62
N VAL A 55 3.16 -0.95 7.71
CA VAL A 55 3.11 0.49 7.99
C VAL A 55 1.69 0.94 8.29
N ASN A 56 0.70 0.52 7.49
CA ASN A 56 -0.70 0.89 7.71
C ASN A 56 -1.21 0.36 9.06
N SER A 57 -0.98 -0.92 9.36
CA SER A 57 -1.37 -1.50 10.65
C SER A 57 -0.73 -0.75 11.83
N PHE A 58 0.53 -0.35 11.71
CA PHE A 58 1.19 0.45 12.74
C PHE A 58 0.53 1.83 12.92
N LEU A 59 0.21 2.53 11.81
CA LEU A 59 -0.46 3.82 11.88
C LEU A 59 -1.86 3.72 12.48
N ASP A 60 -2.61 2.66 12.16
CA ASP A 60 -3.94 2.43 12.72
C ASP A 60 -3.87 2.14 14.23
N GLU A 61 -2.88 1.34 14.67
CA GLU A 61 -2.61 1.12 16.10
C GLU A 61 -2.23 2.42 16.83
N GLN A 62 -1.47 3.33 16.19
CA GLN A 62 -1.13 4.62 16.78
C GLN A 62 -2.35 5.53 16.89
N LYS A 63 -3.19 5.59 15.85
CA LYS A 63 -4.46 6.34 15.89
C LYS A 63 -5.39 5.81 16.97
N LEU A 64 -5.49 4.50 17.15
CA LEU A 64 -6.29 3.87 18.21
C LEU A 64 -5.79 4.27 19.61
N LYS A 65 -4.47 4.36 19.82
CA LYS A 65 -3.89 4.84 21.08
C LYS A 65 -4.14 6.32 21.33
N GLU A 66 -4.19 7.13 20.27
CA GLU A 66 -4.45 8.57 20.38
C GLU A 66 -5.97 8.88 20.51
N ALA A 67 -6.83 8.00 20.00
CA ALA A 67 -8.29 8.11 20.01
C ALA A 67 -8.99 7.66 21.31
N GLU A 68 -8.27 7.42 22.41
CA GLU A 68 -8.88 7.33 23.75
C GLU A 68 -9.44 8.67 24.27
N GLN A 69 -9.43 9.73 23.45
CA GLN A 69 -10.40 10.84 23.57
C GLN A 69 -11.64 10.52 22.72
N PRO A 70 -12.83 10.39 23.33
CA PRO A 70 -13.97 9.79 22.67
C PRO A 70 -14.70 10.83 21.83
N GLU A 71 -14.66 10.70 20.50
CA GLU A 71 -15.86 10.94 19.68
C GLU A 71 -15.92 9.89 18.57
N LYS A 72 -17.04 9.16 18.60
CA LYS A 72 -17.53 8.26 17.56
C LYS A 72 -17.73 9.01 16.25
N ASP A 73 -17.34 8.37 15.16
CA ASP A 73 -18.17 8.21 13.96
C ASP A 73 -17.57 7.00 13.20
N GLU A 74 -18.04 5.79 13.48
CA GLU A 74 -19.11 5.07 12.76
C GLU A 74 -18.71 4.63 11.34
N GLU A 75 -18.57 3.31 11.20
CA GLU A 75 -18.75 2.45 10.02
C GLU A 75 -18.02 2.82 8.70
N VAL A 76 -17.05 1.97 8.32
CA VAL A 76 -17.22 1.07 7.15
C VAL A 76 -16.47 -0.24 7.41
N GLU A 77 -17.21 -1.32 7.70
CA GLU A 77 -16.80 -2.68 7.33
C GLU A 77 -16.78 -2.76 5.80
N ALA A 78 -15.65 -3.16 5.20
CA ALA A 78 -15.56 -4.05 4.03
C ALA A 78 -14.22 -3.93 3.27
N GLU A 79 -13.62 -5.11 3.04
CA GLU A 79 -12.85 -5.50 1.85
C GLU A 79 -11.38 -5.08 1.72
N ALA A 80 -10.50 -6.06 1.99
CA ALA A 80 -9.23 -6.21 1.27
C ALA A 80 -8.79 -7.69 1.18
N GLU A 81 -9.72 -8.59 0.87
CA GLU A 81 -9.42 -9.74 0.02
C GLU A 81 -10.34 -9.59 -1.20
N GLU A 82 -9.85 -8.90 -2.22
CA GLU A 82 -9.66 -9.42 -3.57
C GLU A 82 -9.22 -8.25 -4.46
N GLU A 83 -8.17 -8.52 -5.23
CA GLU A 83 -8.01 -8.11 -6.61
C GLU A 83 -8.67 -6.78 -7.06
N ASP A 84 -7.81 -5.79 -7.31
CA ASP A 84 -7.86 -4.94 -8.52
C ASP A 84 -9.26 -4.76 -9.18
N GLY A 85 -10.07 -3.83 -8.67
CA GLY A 85 -11.45 -3.73 -9.19
C GLY A 85 -12.36 -2.62 -8.65
N ALA A 86 -11.92 -1.35 -8.73
CA ALA A 86 -12.73 -0.14 -8.99
C ALA A 86 -14.24 -0.12 -8.61
N LYS A 87 -14.81 0.81 -7.80
CA LYS A 87 -15.12 2.24 -8.09
C LYS A 87 -16.23 2.72 -7.13
N GLU A 88 -16.23 4.01 -6.78
CA GLU A 88 -17.45 4.86 -6.78
C GLU A 88 -17.03 6.27 -7.19
N GLY A 89 -17.73 7.09 -7.99
CA GLY A 89 -18.97 6.94 -8.74
C GLY A 89 -19.18 8.25 -9.50
N ALA A 90 -19.08 8.22 -10.82
CA ALA A 90 -19.76 9.14 -11.75
C ALA A 90 -19.36 8.78 -13.19
N ARG A 91 -20.37 8.40 -13.98
CA ARG A 91 -20.32 8.08 -15.42
C ARG A 91 -19.82 6.67 -15.73
N LYS A 92 -20.82 5.80 -15.84
CA LYS A 92 -20.91 4.60 -16.69
C LYS A 92 -19.97 4.68 -17.89
N GLY A 93 -18.77 4.13 -17.73
CA GLY A 93 -17.72 4.07 -18.72
C GLY A 93 -16.72 3.04 -18.23
N ASN A 94 -16.61 1.93 -18.95
CA ASN A 94 -15.66 0.86 -18.66
C ASN A 94 -14.27 1.50 -18.64
N LYS A 95 -13.62 1.54 -17.47
CA LYS A 95 -12.24 2.03 -17.38
C LYS A 95 -11.39 0.84 -17.78
N GLU A 96 -10.95 0.81 -19.02
CA GLU A 96 -10.12 -0.26 -19.56
C GLU A 96 -8.66 0.09 -19.27
N PHE A 97 -7.88 -0.85 -18.73
CA PHE A 97 -6.45 -0.67 -18.48
C PHE A 97 -5.64 -1.45 -19.50
N ASP A 98 -4.42 -0.99 -19.71
CA ASP A 98 -3.48 -1.53 -20.65
C ASP A 98 -2.54 -2.56 -19.95
N ASP A 99 -1.80 -3.37 -20.70
CA ASP A 99 -0.94 -4.43 -20.13
C ASP A 99 0.20 -3.89 -19.23
N ALA A 100 0.49 -2.59 -19.30
CA ALA A 100 1.43 -1.88 -18.44
C ALA A 100 0.75 -1.22 -17.22
N GLY A 101 -0.59 -1.24 -17.16
CA GLY A 101 -1.40 -0.68 -16.08
C GLY A 101 -1.86 0.77 -16.31
N ASP A 102 -1.67 1.32 -17.51
CA ASP A 102 -2.09 2.67 -17.83
C ASP A 102 -3.58 2.73 -18.20
N LEU A 103 -4.26 3.84 -17.91
CA LEU A 103 -5.70 3.96 -18.15
C LEU A 103 -5.98 4.24 -19.64
N ILE A 104 -6.66 3.33 -20.33
CA ILE A 104 -7.07 3.50 -21.73
C ILE A 104 -8.27 4.44 -21.80
N ILE A 105 -8.06 5.64 -22.34
CA ILE A 105 -9.12 6.65 -22.53
C ILE A 105 -9.85 6.44 -23.86
N CYS A 106 -9.17 5.91 -24.88
CA CYS A 106 -9.77 5.70 -26.20
C CYS A 106 -9.08 4.56 -26.97
N ARG A 107 -9.89 3.69 -27.61
CA ARG A 107 -9.41 2.70 -28.59
C ARG A 107 -9.64 3.22 -30.01
N LEU A 108 -8.56 3.38 -30.77
CA LEU A 108 -8.63 3.75 -32.19
C LEU A 108 -8.71 2.50 -33.08
N THR A 109 -7.96 1.45 -32.72
CA THR A 109 -7.97 0.12 -33.37
C THR A 109 -7.55 -0.95 -32.35
N ASP A 110 -7.66 -2.24 -32.67
CA ASP A 110 -7.21 -3.35 -31.80
C ASP A 110 -5.73 -3.24 -31.40
N LYS A 111 -4.92 -2.51 -32.19
CA LYS A 111 -3.48 -2.33 -31.97
C LYS A 111 -3.10 -0.91 -31.53
N ARG A 112 -4.04 0.04 -31.51
CA ARG A 112 -3.76 1.46 -31.24
C ARG A 112 -4.72 2.00 -30.18
N ARG A 113 -4.18 2.20 -28.98
CA ARG A 113 -4.87 2.71 -27.79
C ARG A 113 -4.19 3.98 -27.27
N VAL A 114 -4.96 4.87 -26.65
CA VAL A 114 -4.48 6.10 -26.00
C VAL A 114 -4.60 5.93 -24.50
N THR A 115 -3.47 6.05 -23.79
CA THR A 115 -3.34 5.81 -22.34
C THR A 115 -2.81 7.05 -21.58
N ILE A 116 -3.04 7.11 -20.26
CA ILE A 116 -2.48 8.12 -19.33
C ILE A 116 -1.90 7.47 -18.07
#